data_AF-A0A1V5IB10-F1
#
_entry.id   AF-A0A1V5IB10-F1
#
_cell.length_a   1.000
_cell.length_b   1.000
_cell.length_c   1.000
_cell.angle_alpha   90.00
_cell.angle_beta   90.00
_cell.angle_gamma   90.00
#
_symmetry.space_group_name_H-M   'P 1'
#
loop_
_entity.id
_entity.type
_entity.pdbx_description
1 polymer ?
#
loop_
_entity_poly.entity_id
_entity_poly.type
_entity_poly.pdbx_seq_one_letter_code
_entity_poly.pdbx_strand_id
1 'polypeptide(L)'
;MAIWIGIAYITLGRILGMINHARQDHGSHRVKAVLANLGWIMVMWGILLMIWSFFAMPLMPDLTGYPPLVAGLSMPALAGAVMILVGILLIARDSALEIVELPTILSHVLSFARLVGVGLSSVAIAMVVNFIAIGLIIEPQLERLTIIGVILIIVGVFVFLLGHLFNAILGLLGGGLQSLRLNYVEFFTKFYKGGGRKYNPFGLKRRFTED
;
A
#
# COMPACT_ATOMS: atom_id res chain seq x y z
N MET A 1 1.32 -0.66 10.41
CA MET A 1 0.55 0.46 9.79
C MET A 1 0.44 0.35 8.27
N ALA A 2 1.53 0.25 7.50
CA ALA A 2 1.44 0.18 6.02
C ALA A 2 0.64 -1.02 5.48
N ILE A 3 0.75 -2.19 6.12
CA ILE A 3 -0.03 -3.38 5.78
C ILE A 3 -1.54 -3.13 5.98
N TRP A 4 -1.92 -2.48 7.09
CA TRP A 4 -3.31 -2.09 7.36
C TRP A 4 -3.88 -1.14 6.32
N ILE A 5 -3.08 -0.14 5.93
CA ILE A 5 -3.45 0.79 4.85
C ILE A 5 -3.66 0.00 3.56
N GLY A 6 -2.77 -0.94 3.23
CA GLY A 6 -2.91 -1.80 2.06
C GLY A 6 -4.18 -2.63 2.07
N ILE A 7 -4.51 -3.27 3.20
CA ILE A 7 -5.73 -4.07 3.36
C ILE A 7 -6.97 -3.19 3.20
N ALA A 8 -7.03 -2.04 3.88
CA ALA A 8 -8.15 -1.10 3.76
C ALA A 8 -8.32 -0.62 2.31
N TYR A 9 -7.21 -0.34 1.64
CA TYR A 9 -7.18 0.17 0.28
C TYR A 9 -7.62 -0.87 -0.76
N ILE A 10 -7.19 -2.14 -0.63
CA ILE A 10 -7.65 -3.25 -1.48
C ILE A 10 -9.12 -3.56 -1.20
N THR A 11 -9.54 -3.51 0.07
CA THR A 11 -10.95 -3.70 0.45
C THR A 11 -11.83 -2.65 -0.22
N LEU A 12 -11.43 -1.38 -0.18
CA LEU A 12 -12.14 -0.28 -0.85
C LEU A 12 -12.24 -0.52 -2.36
N GLY A 13 -11.13 -0.90 -3.01
CA GLY A 13 -11.12 -1.18 -4.46
C GLY A 13 -12.09 -2.29 -4.85
N ARG A 14 -12.16 -3.38 -4.07
CA ARG A 14 -13.11 -4.48 -4.31
C ARG A 14 -14.56 -4.10 -3.99
N ILE A 15 -14.80 -3.24 -3.00
CA ILE A 15 -16.14 -2.68 -2.74
C ILE A 15 -16.62 -1.85 -3.92
N LEU A 16 -15.76 -0.98 -4.46
CA LEU A 16 -16.08 -0.21 -5.66
C LEU A 16 -16.32 -1.12 -6.87
N GLY A 17 -15.55 -2.20 -7.00
CA GLY A 17 -15.79 -3.26 -7.98
C GLY A 17 -17.19 -3.85 -7.86
N MET A 18 -17.59 -4.26 -6.65
CA MET A 18 -18.95 -4.78 -6.38
C MET A 18 -20.04 -3.78 -6.79
N ILE A 19 -19.89 -2.51 -6.43
CA ILE A 19 -20.85 -1.45 -6.77
C ILE A 19 -20.94 -1.26 -8.29
N ASN A 20 -19.79 -1.30 -8.98
CA ASN A 20 -19.75 -1.12 -10.42
C ASN A 20 -20.43 -2.28 -11.15
N HIS A 21 -20.10 -3.52 -10.79
CA HIS A 21 -20.76 -4.72 -11.32
C HIS A 21 -22.26 -4.74 -10.99
N ALA A 22 -22.67 -4.28 -9.80
CA ALA A 22 -24.07 -4.18 -9.43
C ALA A 22 -24.87 -3.16 -10.27
N ARG A 23 -24.22 -2.15 -10.82
CA ARG A 23 -24.87 -1.10 -11.63
C ARG A 23 -24.79 -1.34 -13.14
N GLN A 24 -23.74 -1.99 -13.62
CA GLN A 24 -23.47 -2.12 -15.06
C GLN A 24 -23.88 -3.49 -15.63
N ASP A 25 -23.77 -4.56 -14.85
CA ASP A 25 -24.01 -5.92 -15.36
C ASP A 25 -25.48 -6.32 -15.22
N HIS A 26 -25.99 -7.03 -16.23
CA HIS A 26 -27.38 -7.49 -16.31
C HIS A 26 -27.46 -9.01 -16.09
N GLY A 27 -28.55 -9.47 -15.47
CA GLY A 27 -28.86 -10.90 -15.31
C GLY A 27 -28.06 -11.64 -14.24
N SER A 28 -27.92 -12.95 -14.40
CA SER A 28 -27.26 -13.87 -13.44
C SER A 28 -25.75 -13.64 -13.30
N HIS A 29 -25.11 -13.01 -14.29
CA HIS A 29 -23.70 -12.64 -14.24
C HIS A 29 -23.40 -11.55 -13.21
N ARG A 30 -24.35 -10.63 -12.94
CA ARG A 30 -24.22 -9.61 -11.89
C ARG A 30 -24.03 -10.24 -10.52
N VAL A 31 -24.88 -11.21 -10.17
CA VAL A 31 -24.87 -11.83 -8.84
C VAL A 31 -23.60 -12.63 -8.63
N LYS A 32 -23.13 -13.36 -9.66
CA LYS A 32 -21.87 -14.11 -9.60
C LYS A 32 -20.66 -13.20 -9.41
N ALA A 33 -20.54 -12.12 -10.20
CA ALA A 33 -19.43 -11.17 -10.09
C ALA A 33 -19.39 -10.40 -8.76
N VAL A 34 -20.56 -10.09 -8.19
CA VAL A 34 -20.65 -9.47 -6.85
C VAL A 34 -20.25 -10.47 -5.77
N LEU A 35 -20.72 -11.72 -5.85
CA LEU A 35 -20.36 -12.78 -4.92
C LEU A 35 -18.88 -13.14 -4.98
N ALA A 36 -18.26 -13.13 -6.17
CA ALA A 36 -16.83 -13.34 -6.33
C ALA A 36 -16.03 -12.26 -5.60
N ASN A 37 -16.34 -10.98 -5.85
CA ASN A 37 -15.68 -9.86 -5.17
C ASN A 37 -15.86 -9.89 -3.64
N LEU A 38 -17.04 -10.33 -3.16
CA LEU A 38 -17.25 -10.58 -1.73
C LEU A 38 -16.39 -11.74 -1.23
N GLY A 39 -16.30 -12.83 -2.00
CA GLY A 39 -15.45 -13.98 -1.70
C GLY A 39 -13.98 -13.58 -1.55
N TRP A 40 -13.48 -12.72 -2.43
CA TRP A 40 -12.12 -12.17 -2.33
C TRP A 40 -11.87 -11.34 -1.06
N ILE A 41 -12.85 -10.55 -0.63
CA ILE A 41 -12.77 -9.81 0.66
C ILE A 41 -12.74 -10.83 1.80
N MET A 42 -13.59 -11.86 1.76
CA MET A 42 -13.66 -12.90 2.78
C MET A 42 -12.35 -13.71 2.89
N VAL A 43 -11.74 -14.09 1.77
CA VAL A 43 -10.43 -14.77 1.78
C VAL A 43 -9.35 -13.86 2.36
N MET A 44 -9.28 -12.59 1.93
CA MET A 44 -8.27 -11.65 2.42
C MET A 44 -8.39 -11.40 3.93
N TRP A 45 -9.59 -11.14 4.43
CA TRP A 45 -9.84 -10.96 5.86
C TRP A 45 -9.71 -12.25 6.66
N GLY A 46 -10.03 -13.41 6.07
CA GLY A 46 -9.83 -14.71 6.70
C GLY A 46 -8.35 -15.05 6.89
N ILE A 47 -7.50 -14.81 5.88
CA ILE A 47 -6.04 -14.95 6.00
C ILE A 47 -5.51 -14.01 7.08
N LEU A 48 -5.99 -12.76 7.12
CA LEU A 48 -5.58 -11.78 8.11
C LEU A 48 -5.93 -12.21 9.54
N LEU A 49 -7.16 -12.65 9.78
CA LEU A 49 -7.61 -13.14 11.09
C LEU A 49 -6.83 -14.37 11.54
N MET A 50 -6.49 -15.26 10.62
CA MET A 50 -5.67 -16.43 10.92
C MET A 50 -4.25 -16.01 11.33
N ILE A 51 -3.60 -15.12 10.57
CA ILE A 51 -2.28 -14.58 10.94
C ILE A 51 -2.33 -13.85 12.29
N TRP A 52 -3.37 -13.03 12.53
CA TRP A 52 -3.57 -12.30 13.78
C TRP A 52 -3.75 -13.23 14.99
N SER A 53 -4.40 -14.38 14.79
CA SER A 53 -4.58 -15.34 15.86
C SER A 53 -3.29 -16.05 16.28
N PHE A 54 -2.32 -16.19 15.38
CA PHE A 54 -1.04 -16.84 15.68
C PHE A 54 0.04 -15.84 16.09
N PHE A 55 -0.03 -14.62 15.57
CA PHE A 55 0.93 -13.56 15.83
C PHE A 55 0.20 -12.32 16.35
N ALA A 56 0.53 -11.91 17.58
CA ALA A 56 0.02 -10.68 18.15
C ALA A 56 0.46 -9.50 17.28
N MET A 57 -0.49 -8.88 16.59
CA MET A 57 -0.20 -7.70 15.78
C MET A 57 -0.11 -6.45 16.66
N PRO A 58 0.94 -5.62 16.52
CA PRO A 58 1.05 -4.37 17.26
C PRO A 58 -0.15 -3.45 16.96
N LEU A 59 -0.67 -2.78 18.00
CA LEU A 59 -1.76 -1.79 17.96
C LEU A 59 -3.20 -2.33 17.87
N MET A 60 -3.44 -3.62 18.12
CA MET A 60 -4.79 -4.20 18.16
C MET A 60 -5.02 -5.09 19.38
N PRO A 61 -6.29 -5.37 19.75
CA PRO A 61 -6.60 -6.32 20.81
C PRO A 61 -5.93 -7.66 20.58
N ASP A 62 -5.33 -8.22 21.63
CA ASP A 62 -4.62 -9.48 21.53
C ASP A 62 -5.62 -10.63 21.33
N LEU A 63 -5.55 -11.28 20.16
CA LEU A 63 -6.35 -12.46 19.81
C LEU A 63 -5.60 -13.76 20.13
N THR A 64 -4.36 -13.69 20.61
CA THR A 64 -3.54 -14.88 20.91
C THR A 64 -3.87 -15.51 22.27
N GLY A 65 -4.59 -14.79 23.15
CA GLY A 65 -4.97 -15.25 24.48
C GLY A 65 -6.21 -16.16 24.55
N TYR A 66 -6.85 -16.48 23.42
CA TYR A 66 -8.03 -17.34 23.42
C TYR A 66 -7.64 -18.83 23.53
N PRO A 67 -8.30 -19.61 24.40
CA PRO A 67 -7.99 -21.03 24.53
C PRO A 67 -8.26 -21.77 23.19
N PRO A 68 -7.37 -22.70 22.80
CA PRO A 68 -7.55 -23.48 21.60
C PRO A 68 -8.78 -24.39 21.75
N LEU A 69 -9.68 -24.37 20.76
CA LEU A 69 -10.95 -25.12 20.81
C LEU A 69 -10.85 -26.44 20.04
N VAL A 70 -10.50 -26.38 18.75
CA VAL A 70 -10.48 -27.55 17.84
C VAL A 70 -9.18 -27.53 17.05
N ALA A 71 -8.47 -28.66 17.03
CA ALA A 71 -7.22 -28.86 16.28
C ALA A 71 -6.11 -27.82 16.58
N GLY A 72 -6.09 -27.23 17.78
CA GLY A 72 -5.13 -26.19 18.16
C GLY A 72 -5.46 -24.79 17.63
N LEU A 73 -6.60 -24.60 16.96
CA LEU A 73 -7.08 -23.31 16.49
C LEU A 73 -7.97 -22.64 17.55
N SER A 74 -7.71 -21.36 17.81
CA SER A 74 -8.54 -20.50 18.65
C SER A 74 -9.86 -20.12 17.95
N MET A 75 -10.83 -19.57 18.69
CA MET A 75 -12.12 -19.12 18.12
C MET A 75 -11.94 -18.11 16.95
N PRO A 76 -11.03 -17.11 17.04
CA PRO A 76 -10.73 -16.23 15.89
C PRO A 76 -10.08 -16.95 14.70
N ALA A 77 -9.20 -17.93 14.94
CA ALA A 77 -8.57 -18.71 13.87
C ALA A 77 -9.60 -19.58 13.12
N LEU A 78 -10.55 -20.17 13.84
CA LEU A 78 -11.66 -20.92 13.23
C LEU A 78 -12.55 -20.02 12.38
N ALA A 79 -12.90 -18.83 12.87
CA ALA A 79 -13.63 -17.84 12.08
C ALA A 79 -12.86 -17.45 10.80
N GLY A 80 -11.55 -17.21 10.91
CA GLY A 80 -10.68 -16.95 9.76
C GLY A 80 -10.67 -18.10 8.75
N ALA A 81 -10.53 -19.35 9.21
CA ALA A 81 -10.55 -20.54 8.35
C ALA A 81 -11.89 -20.72 7.63
N VAL A 82 -13.01 -20.53 8.35
CA VAL A 82 -14.36 -20.58 7.74
C VAL A 82 -14.53 -19.49 6.70
N MET A 83 -14.06 -18.27 6.98
CA MET A 83 -14.12 -17.16 6.01
C MET A 83 -13.30 -17.45 4.75
N ILE A 84 -12.13 -18.08 4.87
CA ILE A 84 -11.34 -18.51 3.71
C ILE A 84 -12.11 -19.55 2.91
N LEU A 85 -12.65 -20.59 3.55
CA LEU A 85 -13.38 -21.66 2.86
C LEU A 85 -14.62 -21.14 2.14
N VAL A 86 -15.42 -20.32 2.81
CA VAL A 86 -16.60 -19.66 2.21
C VAL A 86 -16.17 -18.74 1.07
N GLY A 87 -15.09 -17.98 1.26
CA GLY A 87 -14.57 -17.08 0.24
C GLY A 87 -14.13 -17.82 -1.03
N ILE A 88 -13.40 -18.93 -0.89
CA ILE A 88 -12.99 -19.79 -2.02
C ILE A 88 -14.21 -20.37 -2.73
N LEU A 89 -15.23 -20.83 -1.98
CA LEU A 89 -16.47 -21.35 -2.57
C LEU A 89 -17.20 -20.28 -3.39
N LEU A 90 -17.26 -19.05 -2.91
CA LEU A 90 -17.89 -17.93 -3.61
C LEU A 90 -17.14 -17.54 -4.89
N ILE A 91 -15.80 -17.56 -4.85
CA ILE A 91 -14.95 -17.31 -6.03
C ILE A 91 -15.13 -18.43 -7.08
N ALA A 92 -15.14 -19.69 -6.64
CA ALA A 92 -15.30 -20.85 -7.52
C ALA A 92 -16.62 -20.86 -8.32
N ARG A 93 -17.66 -20.16 -7.83
CA ARG A 93 -18.96 -20.06 -8.53
C ARG A 93 -18.96 -19.10 -9.72
N ASP A 94 -17.99 -18.19 -9.79
CA ASP A 94 -17.87 -17.25 -10.91
C ASP A 94 -16.91 -17.78 -11.98
N SER A 95 -15.70 -18.20 -11.58
CA SER A 95 -14.73 -18.80 -12.51
C SER A 95 -13.67 -19.63 -11.79
N ALA A 96 -13.29 -20.78 -12.36
CA ALA A 96 -12.17 -21.59 -11.88
C ALA A 96 -10.81 -20.90 -12.07
N LEU A 97 -10.71 -19.94 -13.01
CA LEU A 97 -9.49 -19.17 -13.26
C LEU A 97 -9.14 -18.27 -12.06
N GLU A 98 -10.15 -17.75 -11.35
CA GLU A 98 -9.93 -16.85 -10.22
C GLU A 98 -9.27 -17.54 -9.01
N ILE A 99 -9.43 -18.85 -8.88
CA ILE A 99 -8.77 -19.63 -7.82
C ILE A 99 -7.26 -19.62 -8.01
N VAL A 100 -6.80 -19.67 -9.27
CA VAL A 100 -5.37 -19.62 -9.62
C VAL A 100 -4.77 -18.26 -9.27
N GLU A 101 -5.59 -17.21 -9.21
CA GLU A 101 -5.16 -15.87 -8.84
C GLU A 101 -5.11 -15.65 -7.31
N LEU A 102 -5.53 -16.58 -6.45
CA LEU A 102 -5.49 -16.40 -4.99
C LEU A 102 -4.12 -15.95 -4.42
N PRO A 103 -2.96 -16.45 -4.92
CA PRO A 103 -1.66 -15.96 -4.47
C PRO A 103 -1.43 -14.46 -4.72
N THR A 104 -2.15 -13.86 -5.67
CA THR A 104 -2.04 -12.43 -5.94
C THR A 104 -2.45 -11.57 -4.75
N ILE A 105 -3.31 -12.05 -3.83
CA ILE A 105 -3.66 -11.32 -2.60
C ILE A 105 -2.40 -10.99 -1.80
N LEU A 106 -1.51 -11.96 -1.63
CA LEU A 106 -0.25 -11.77 -0.92
C LEU A 106 0.65 -10.79 -1.68
N SER A 107 0.73 -10.92 -3.02
CA SER A 107 1.47 -9.98 -3.86
C SER A 107 0.99 -8.53 -3.68
N HIS A 108 -0.33 -8.31 -3.70
CA HIS A 108 -0.92 -6.98 -3.54
C HIS A 108 -0.64 -6.40 -2.15
N VAL A 109 -0.76 -7.19 -1.08
CA VAL A 109 -0.47 -6.73 0.29
C VAL A 109 1.03 -6.45 0.48
N LEU A 110 1.90 -7.35 0.01
CA LEU A 110 3.36 -7.17 0.06
C LEU A 110 3.83 -5.99 -0.79
N SER A 111 3.09 -5.60 -1.82
CA SER A 111 3.37 -4.41 -2.63
C SER A 111 3.46 -3.14 -1.78
N PHE A 112 2.68 -3.04 -0.69
CA PHE A 112 2.69 -1.92 0.26
C PHE A 112 3.94 -1.89 1.16
N ALA A 113 4.65 -3.02 1.33
CA ALA A 113 5.93 -3.03 2.04
C ALA A 113 6.96 -2.11 1.38
N ARG A 114 6.81 -1.85 0.08
CA ARG A 114 7.68 -0.93 -0.66
C ARG A 114 7.52 0.53 -0.24
N LEU A 115 6.35 0.95 0.26
CA LEU A 115 6.20 2.29 0.86
C LEU A 115 7.02 2.40 2.15
N VAL A 116 7.03 1.35 2.96
CA VAL A 116 7.85 1.28 4.17
C VAL A 116 9.33 1.34 3.80
N GLY A 117 9.75 0.60 2.77
CA GLY A 117 11.14 0.61 2.29
C GLY A 117 11.62 2.00 1.87
N VAL A 118 10.80 2.75 1.11
CA VAL A 118 11.14 4.12 0.70
C VAL A 118 11.22 5.06 1.91
N GLY A 119 10.27 4.98 2.85
CA GLY A 119 10.29 5.80 4.06
C GLY A 119 11.50 5.50 4.96
N LEU A 120 11.78 4.22 5.19
CA LEU A 120 12.90 3.77 6.01
C LEU A 120 14.25 4.19 5.39
N SER A 121 14.36 4.12 4.06
CA SER A 121 15.54 4.57 3.34
C SER A 121 15.78 6.08 3.52
N SER A 122 14.74 6.90 3.44
CA SER A 122 14.88 8.36 3.66
C SER A 122 15.30 8.70 5.09
N VAL A 123 14.79 7.97 6.09
CA VAL A 123 15.24 8.10 7.49
C VAL A 123 16.70 7.69 7.63
N ALA A 124 17.11 6.58 7.01
CA ALA A 124 18.50 6.14 7.04
C ALA A 124 19.45 7.17 6.42
N ILE A 125 19.10 7.73 5.26
CA ILE A 125 19.89 8.80 4.62
C ILE A 125 19.97 10.03 5.52
N ALA A 126 18.86 10.46 6.13
CA ALA A 126 18.86 11.58 7.07
C ALA A 126 19.81 11.33 8.26
N MET A 127 19.79 10.12 8.83
CA MET A 127 20.70 9.74 9.91
C MET A 127 22.17 9.80 9.47
N VAL A 128 22.50 9.30 8.28
CA VAL A 128 23.87 9.33 7.75
C VAL A 128 24.33 10.76 7.48
N VAL A 129 23.47 11.61 6.89
CA VAL A 129 23.78 13.03 6.67
C VAL A 129 24.01 13.76 7.99
N ASN A 130 23.18 13.51 9.00
CA ASN A 130 23.38 14.06 10.35
C ASN A 130 24.71 13.62 10.95
N PHE A 131 25.03 12.34 10.86
CA PHE A 131 26.29 11.80 11.39
C PHE A 131 27.51 12.43 10.70
N ILE A 132 27.48 12.57 9.38
CA ILE A 132 28.60 13.16 8.63
C ILE A 132 28.72 14.66 8.91
N ALA A 133 27.63 15.40 8.82
CA ALA A 133 27.69 16.85 8.94
C ALA A 133 27.88 17.31 10.38
N ILE A 134 27.05 16.81 11.30
CA ILE A 134 27.06 17.25 12.71
C ILE A 134 28.14 16.49 13.47
N GLY A 135 28.09 15.16 13.46
CA GLY A 135 28.95 14.31 14.30
C GLY A 135 30.43 14.33 13.90
N LEU A 136 30.74 14.39 12.60
CA LEU A 136 32.13 14.34 12.13
C LEU A 136 32.74 15.71 11.80
N ILE A 137 31.96 16.66 11.29
CA ILE A 137 32.49 17.92 10.73
C ILE A 137 32.22 19.16 11.61
N ILE A 138 31.18 19.14 12.45
CA ILE A 138 30.80 20.32 13.26
C ILE A 138 31.20 20.11 14.73
N GLU A 139 30.79 19.00 15.36
CA GLU A 139 31.02 18.74 16.80
C GLU A 139 32.49 18.86 17.23
N PRO A 140 33.48 18.23 16.56
CA PRO A 140 34.89 18.34 16.95
C PRO A 140 35.46 19.78 16.92
N GLN A 141 34.85 20.66 16.13
CA GLN A 141 35.30 22.02 15.87
C GLN A 141 34.69 23.01 16.86
N LEU A 142 33.58 22.66 17.51
CA LEU A 142 32.99 23.43 18.61
C LEU A 142 33.81 23.35 19.91
N GLU A 143 34.50 22.23 20.16
CA GLU A 143 35.32 22.07 21.37
C GLU A 143 36.59 22.95 21.37
N ARG A 144 37.14 23.24 20.19
CA ARG A 144 38.30 24.13 20.01
C ARG A 144 38.12 25.03 18.79
N LEU A 145 37.51 26.20 19.02
CA LEU A 145 37.31 27.22 17.99
C LEU A 145 38.64 27.82 17.52
N THR A 146 39.14 27.29 16.41
CA THR A 146 40.24 27.87 15.63
C THR A 146 39.70 28.50 14.36
N ILE A 147 40.47 29.37 13.70
CA ILE A 147 40.08 29.97 12.40
C ILE A 147 39.77 28.87 11.36
N ILE A 148 40.53 27.77 11.38
CA ILE A 148 40.30 26.59 10.54
C ILE A 148 39.00 25.88 10.92
N GLY A 149 38.70 25.78 12.22
CA GLY A 149 37.45 25.22 12.73
C GLY A 149 36.21 25.96 12.23
N VAL A 150 36.25 27.30 12.14
CA VAL A 150 35.14 28.09 11.59
C VAL A 150 34.89 27.77 10.11
N ILE A 151 35.95 27.60 9.31
CA ILE A 151 35.83 27.21 7.90
C ILE A 151 35.20 25.82 7.77
N LEU A 152 35.63 24.86 8.60
CA LEU A 152 35.08 23.50 8.60
C LEU A 152 33.60 23.47 9.03
N ILE A 153 33.18 24.30 9.98
CA ILE A 153 31.78 24.43 10.38
C ILE A 153 30.93 24.94 9.20
N ILE A 154 31.41 25.93 8.44
CA ILE A 154 30.70 26.43 7.25
C ILE A 154 30.54 25.31 6.21
N VAL A 155 31.60 24.51 6.00
CA VAL A 155 31.54 23.35 5.10
C VAL A 155 30.55 22.30 5.63
N GLY A 156 30.56 22.02 6.94
CA GLY A 156 29.62 21.09 7.57
C GLY A 156 28.16 21.52 7.41
N VAL A 157 27.87 22.80 7.59
CA VAL A 157 26.53 23.37 7.35
C VAL A 157 26.13 23.25 5.87
N PHE A 158 27.05 23.51 4.95
CA PHE A 158 26.80 23.31 3.52
C PHE A 158 26.47 21.84 3.20
N VAL A 159 27.25 20.90 3.71
CA VAL A 159 27.01 19.45 3.54
C VAL A 159 25.69 19.04 4.17
N PHE A 160 25.34 19.57 5.35
CA PHE A 160 24.07 19.30 6.03
C PHE A 160 22.87 19.73 5.16
N LEU A 161 22.89 20.97 4.66
CA LEU A 161 21.82 21.53 3.84
C LEU A 161 21.69 20.77 2.52
N LEU A 162 22.81 20.51 1.86
CA LEU A 162 22.83 19.81 0.59
C LEU A 162 22.36 18.36 0.75
N GLY A 163 22.83 17.65 1.78
CA GLY A 163 22.40 16.28 2.07
C GLY A 163 20.91 16.16 2.38
N HIS A 164 20.35 17.09 3.16
CA HIS A 164 18.91 17.11 3.45
C HIS A 164 18.07 17.50 2.22
N LEU A 165 18.57 18.42 1.39
CA LEU A 165 17.92 18.77 0.13
C LEU A 165 17.81 17.55 -0.79
N PHE A 166 18.91 16.80 -0.98
CA PHE A 166 18.89 15.57 -1.76
C PHE A 166 17.96 14.51 -1.15
N ASN A 167 18.00 14.32 0.17
CA ASN A 167 17.10 13.39 0.84
C ASN A 167 15.62 13.77 0.64
N ALA A 168 15.28 15.05 0.72
CA ALA A 168 13.92 15.53 0.50
C ALA A 168 13.46 15.29 -0.95
N ILE A 169 14.31 15.56 -1.94
CA ILE A 169 14.00 15.31 -3.36
C ILE A 169 13.78 13.81 -3.58
N LEU A 170 14.68 12.95 -3.11
CA LEU A 170 14.58 11.50 -3.27
C LEU A 170 13.36 10.92 -2.52
N GLY A 171 13.07 11.44 -1.33
CA GLY A 171 11.89 11.05 -0.55
C GLY A 171 10.58 11.42 -1.25
N LEU A 172 10.48 12.64 -1.79
CA LEU A 172 9.30 13.10 -2.52
C LEU A 172 9.09 12.32 -3.82
N LEU A 173 10.13 12.15 -4.63
CA LEU A 173 10.05 11.41 -5.89
C LEU A 173 9.77 9.93 -5.64
N GLY A 174 10.50 9.31 -4.72
CA GLY A 174 10.34 7.91 -4.36
C GLY A 174 8.95 7.64 -3.79
N GLY A 175 8.48 8.45 -2.85
CA GLY A 175 7.15 8.33 -2.24
C GLY A 175 6.02 8.58 -3.25
N GLY A 176 6.17 9.60 -4.10
CA GLY A 176 5.18 9.96 -5.11
C GLY A 176 5.00 8.89 -6.18
N LEU A 177 6.09 8.47 -6.84
CA LEU A 177 6.04 7.45 -7.89
C LEU A 177 5.53 6.11 -7.37
N GLN A 178 5.97 5.74 -6.16
CA GLN A 178 5.56 4.49 -5.53
C GLN A 178 4.08 4.47 -5.18
N SER A 179 3.53 5.61 -4.73
CA SER A 179 2.10 5.79 -4.46
C SER A 179 1.27 5.74 -5.75
N LEU A 180 1.73 6.38 -6.83
CA LEU A 180 1.06 6.32 -8.13
C LEU A 180 0.97 4.90 -8.66
N ARG A 181 2.05 4.12 -8.53
CA ARG A 181 2.05 2.72 -8.96
C ARG A 181 1.03 1.88 -8.19
N LEU A 182 0.90 2.10 -6.89
CA LEU A 182 -0.10 1.40 -6.06
C LEU A 182 -1.53 1.74 -6.50
N ASN A 183 -1.82 3.00 -6.84
CA ASN A 183 -3.11 3.40 -7.40
C ASN A 183 -3.40 2.68 -8.72
N TYR A 184 -2.43 2.63 -9.64
CA TYR A 184 -2.64 2.07 -10.96
C TYR A 184 -2.77 0.55 -10.95
N VAL A 185 -1.86 -0.15 -10.24
CA VAL A 185 -1.77 -1.61 -10.30
C VAL A 185 -2.70 -2.28 -9.29
N GLU A 186 -2.82 -1.73 -8.08
CA GLU A 186 -3.54 -2.41 -7.00
C GLU A 186 -4.98 -1.94 -6.81
N PHE A 187 -5.29 -0.69 -7.17
CA PHE A 187 -6.63 -0.10 -6.97
C PHE A 187 -7.45 -0.08 -8.25
N PHE A 188 -6.96 0.54 -9.32
CA PHE A 188 -7.72 0.68 -10.56
C PHE A 188 -8.05 -0.66 -11.22
N THR A 189 -7.15 -1.64 -11.15
CA THR A 189 -7.40 -2.99 -11.68
C THR A 189 -8.60 -3.70 -11.05
N LYS A 190 -9.06 -3.27 -9.86
CA LYS A 190 -10.17 -3.92 -9.15
C LYS A 190 -11.57 -3.46 -9.57
N PHE A 191 -11.69 -2.30 -10.20
CA PHE A 191 -13.01 -1.76 -10.58
C PHE A 191 -13.05 -1.13 -11.97
N TYR A 192 -11.91 -0.70 -12.50
CA TYR A 192 -11.84 0.03 -13.76
C TYR A 192 -11.77 -0.93 -14.94
N LYS A 193 -12.83 -0.98 -15.73
CA LYS A 193 -12.84 -1.62 -17.05
C LYS A 193 -12.52 -0.54 -18.11
N GLY A 194 -11.42 -0.73 -18.84
CA GLY A 194 -11.05 0.15 -19.95
C GLY A 194 -12.00 0.04 -21.15
N GLY A 195 -11.84 0.90 -22.15
CA GLY A 195 -12.58 0.82 -23.42
C GLY A 195 -13.76 1.79 -23.56
N GLY A 196 -13.89 2.78 -22.68
CA GLY A 196 -14.87 3.86 -22.84
C GLY A 196 -14.61 4.72 -24.09
N ARG A 197 -15.67 5.29 -24.66
CA ARG A 197 -15.53 6.26 -25.76
C ARG A 197 -15.18 7.63 -25.18
N LYS A 198 -14.08 8.24 -25.65
CA LYS A 198 -13.74 9.61 -25.28
C LYS A 198 -14.88 10.52 -25.73
N TYR A 199 -15.43 11.30 -24.80
CA TYR A 199 -16.44 12.29 -25.12
C TYR A 199 -15.86 13.29 -26.13
N ASN A 200 -16.42 13.30 -27.33
CA ASN A 200 -16.06 14.25 -28.37
C ASN A 200 -17.23 15.24 -28.49
N PRO A 201 -17.19 16.39 -27.77
CA PRO A 201 -18.25 17.37 -27.87
C PRO A 201 -18.33 17.91 -29.30
N PHE A 202 -19.52 18.31 -29.70
CA PHE A 202 -19.69 19.07 -30.93
C PHE A 202 -19.09 20.47 -30.72
N GLY A 203 -17.86 20.68 -31.17
CA GLY A 203 -17.14 21.93 -31.03
C GLY A 203 -16.31 22.22 -32.27
N LEU A 204 -16.36 23.45 -32.77
CA LEU A 204 -15.43 23.92 -33.79
C LEU A 204 -14.01 23.89 -33.21
N LYS A 205 -13.10 23.11 -33.82
CA LYS A 205 -11.67 23.30 -33.61
C LYS A 205 -11.28 24.61 -34.29
N ARG A 206 -11.38 25.74 -33.59
CA ARG A 206 -10.90 27.04 -34.10
C ARG A 206 -9.39 26.92 -34.30
N ARG A 207 -8.96 26.87 -35.56
CA ARG A 207 -7.53 26.79 -35.93
C ARG A 207 -6.95 28.13 -36.39
N PHE A 208 -7.79 29.11 -36.72
CA PHE A 208 -7.41 30.46 -37.13
C PHE A 208 -8.53 31.48 -36.83
N THR A 209 -8.54 32.05 -35.63
CA THR A 209 -9.28 33.28 -35.33
C THR A 209 -8.63 33.87 -34.08
N GLU A 210 -7.78 34.88 -34.27
CA GLU A 210 -7.68 35.98 -33.30
C GLU A 210 -9.01 36.74 -33.37
N ASP A 211 -9.59 37.02 -32.21
CA ASP A 211 -10.82 37.78 -31.93
C ASP A 211 -11.93 37.82 -33.01
#